data_AF-A0A9W9YUK0-F1
#
_entry.id   AF-A0A9W9YUK0-F1
#
_cell.length_a   1.000
_cell.length_b   1.000
_cell.length_c   1.000
_cell.angle_alpha   90.00
_cell.angle_beta   90.00
_cell.angle_gamma   90.00
#
_symmetry.space_group_name_H-M   'P 1'
#
loop_
_entity.id
_entity.type
_entity.pdbx_description
1 polymer ?
#
loop_
_entity_poly.entity_id
_entity_poly.type
_entity_poly.pdbx_seq_one_letter_code
_entity_poly.pdbx_strand_id
1 'polypeptide(L)'
;MSEITLGELTIFGEDGKLDTLLESTLEWESYEQQCVWHLIQAEDVLLESFVNILPSLKQDQHAEALSNLLILMKSVSPSMDLVIPVLSMECSEKRPGNQFSISLLRYWAQEYPRDLAQLIGQQLCKQASASKKRK
;
A
#
# COMPACT_ATOMS: atom_id res chain seq x y z
N MET A 1 13.39 -16.95 8.52
CA MET A 1 12.80 -17.04 7.17
C MET A 1 12.25 -18.43 6.92
N SER A 2 13.08 -19.48 6.74
CA SER A 2 12.56 -20.85 6.49
C SER A 2 11.58 -21.34 7.56
N GLU A 3 11.90 -21.15 8.84
CA GLU A 3 11.01 -21.56 9.96
C GLU A 3 9.67 -20.81 9.93
N ILE A 4 9.66 -19.54 9.51
CA ILE A 4 8.42 -18.73 9.40
C ILE A 4 7.57 -19.25 8.26
N THR A 5 8.17 -19.46 7.08
CA THR A 5 7.47 -19.98 5.90
C THR A 5 6.95 -21.40 6.09
N LEU A 6 7.60 -22.20 6.95
CA LEU A 6 7.14 -23.54 7.33
C LEU A 6 6.05 -23.51 8.44
N GLY A 7 5.75 -22.33 9.01
CA GLY A 7 4.79 -22.18 10.11
C GLY A 7 5.33 -22.59 11.48
N GLU A 8 6.65 -22.76 11.61
CA GLU A 8 7.34 -23.14 12.86
C GLU A 8 7.68 -21.93 13.75
N LEU A 9 7.64 -20.72 13.19
CA LEU A 9 7.90 -19.47 13.91
C LEU A 9 6.92 -18.37 13.48
N THR A 10 6.31 -17.71 14.46
CA THR A 10 5.43 -16.54 14.27
C THR A 10 6.10 -15.33 14.92
N ILE A 11 6.34 -14.26 14.15
CA ILE A 11 7.01 -13.04 14.63
C ILE A 11 6.00 -11.94 14.92
N PHE A 12 5.07 -11.69 14.00
CA PHE A 12 4.15 -10.56 14.11
C PHE A 12 2.85 -10.96 14.84
N GLY A 13 2.38 -12.19 14.65
CA GLY A 13 1.19 -12.71 15.33
C GLY A 13 -0.09 -11.91 15.03
N GLU A 14 -1.16 -12.15 15.79
CA GLU A 14 -2.45 -11.44 15.63
C GLU A 14 -2.52 -10.14 16.44
N ASP A 15 -1.52 -9.86 17.27
CA ASP A 15 -1.45 -8.63 18.05
C ASP A 15 -1.27 -7.45 17.09
N GLY A 16 -2.25 -6.55 17.03
CA GLY A 16 -2.30 -5.34 16.18
C GLY A 16 -1.21 -4.29 16.45
N LYS A 17 0.02 -4.72 16.75
CA LYS A 17 1.25 -3.93 16.91
C LYS A 17 2.03 -3.78 15.61
N LEU A 18 1.62 -4.48 14.55
CA LEU A 18 2.27 -4.40 13.25
C LEU A 18 2.26 -2.97 12.71
N ASP A 19 1.14 -2.25 12.81
CA ASP A 19 1.03 -0.86 12.37
C ASP A 19 2.09 0.03 13.05
N THR A 20 2.23 -0.08 14.38
CA THR A 20 3.23 0.66 15.16
C THR A 20 4.67 0.27 14.78
N LEU A 21 4.91 -1.02 14.53
CA LEU A 21 6.21 -1.49 14.08
C LEU A 21 6.55 -0.91 12.70
N LEU A 22 5.61 -0.94 11.76
CA LEU A 22 5.79 -0.42 10.41
C LEU A 22 6.11 1.07 10.42
N GLU A 23 5.37 1.86 11.19
CA GLU A 23 5.67 3.28 11.38
C GLU A 23 7.08 3.48 11.93
N SER A 24 7.48 2.66 12.91
CA SER A 24 8.83 2.72 13.49
C SER A 24 9.92 2.35 12.49
N THR A 25 9.66 1.38 11.60
CA THR A 25 10.63 0.92 10.59
C THR A 25 10.96 1.99 9.54
N LEU A 26 10.14 3.02 9.38
CA LEU A 26 10.40 4.11 8.41
C LEU A 26 11.68 4.89 8.76
N GLU A 27 12.07 4.89 10.03
CA GLU A 27 13.29 5.57 10.53
C GLU A 27 14.51 4.63 10.59
N TRP A 28 14.35 3.35 10.24
CA TRP A 28 15.43 2.36 10.31
C TRP A 28 16.33 2.43 9.08
N GLU A 29 17.52 1.83 9.17
CA GLU A 29 18.43 1.75 8.03
C GLU A 29 17.86 0.87 6.91
N SER A 30 18.26 1.14 5.66
CA SER A 30 17.77 0.41 4.48
C SER A 30 17.83 -1.11 4.62
N TYR A 31 18.93 -1.65 5.17
CA TYR A 31 19.09 -3.10 5.34
C TYR A 31 18.12 -3.66 6.38
N GLU A 32 17.87 -2.93 7.46
CA GLU A 32 16.94 -3.33 8.52
C GLU A 32 15.50 -3.32 8.00
N GLN A 33 15.12 -2.29 7.24
CA GLN A 33 13.83 -2.24 6.56
C GLN A 33 13.65 -3.46 5.62
N GLN A 34 14.65 -3.78 4.81
CA GLN A 34 14.60 -4.96 3.93
C GLN A 34 14.45 -6.26 4.72
N CYS A 35 15.15 -6.40 5.85
CA CYS A 35 14.99 -7.58 6.71
C CYS A 35 13.53 -7.73 7.19
N VAL A 36 12.93 -6.65 7.71
CA VAL A 36 11.56 -6.69 8.22
C VAL A 36 10.55 -6.98 7.11
N TRP A 37 10.70 -6.37 5.93
CA TRP A 37 9.81 -6.65 4.78
C TRP A 37 9.88 -8.11 4.32
N HIS A 38 11.05 -8.74 4.36
CA HIS A 38 11.16 -10.16 4.07
C HIS A 38 10.45 -11.03 5.12
N LEU A 39 10.57 -10.69 6.42
CA LEU A 39 9.86 -11.41 7.48
C LEU A 39 8.35 -11.31 7.30
N ILE A 40 7.86 -10.10 6.99
CA ILE A 40 6.44 -9.81 6.73
C ILE A 40 5.91 -10.68 5.58
N GLN A 41 6.67 -10.77 4.49
CA GLN A 41 6.30 -11.60 3.33
C GLN A 41 6.31 -13.08 3.66
N ALA A 42 7.24 -13.54 4.53
CA ALA A 42 7.32 -14.95 4.91
C ALA A 42 6.18 -15.41 5.82
N GLU A 43 5.57 -14.50 6.58
CA GLU A 43 4.44 -14.77 7.49
C GLU A 43 3.07 -14.54 6.81
N ASP A 44 3.03 -14.23 5.51
CA ASP A 44 1.81 -13.99 4.71
C ASP A 44 0.86 -12.95 5.35
N VAL A 45 1.44 -11.90 5.92
CA VAL A 45 0.69 -10.83 6.58
C VAL A 45 -0.25 -10.11 5.59
N LEU A 46 -1.49 -9.87 6.03
CA LEU A 46 -2.54 -9.24 5.21
C LEU A 46 -2.15 -7.83 4.76
N LEU A 47 -2.34 -7.58 3.45
CA LEU A 47 -2.06 -6.27 2.84
C LEU A 47 -2.85 -5.12 3.50
N GLU A 48 -4.02 -5.42 4.05
CA GLU A 48 -4.92 -4.48 4.73
C GLU A 48 -4.21 -3.72 5.86
N SER A 49 -3.25 -4.35 6.54
CA SER A 49 -2.46 -3.74 7.63
C SER A 49 -1.54 -2.61 7.15
N PHE A 50 -1.20 -2.57 5.86
CA PHE A 50 -0.25 -1.58 5.32
C PHE A 50 -0.93 -0.38 4.64
N VAL A 51 -2.23 -0.48 4.43
CA VAL A 51 -2.98 0.55 3.71
C VAL A 51 -3.00 1.88 4.48
N ASN A 52 -3.00 1.79 5.81
CA ASN A 52 -3.04 2.94 6.71
C ASN A 52 -1.78 3.80 6.65
N ILE A 53 -0.62 3.19 6.34
CA ILE A 53 0.65 3.92 6.26
C ILE A 53 0.86 4.59 4.90
N LEU A 54 0.17 4.17 3.83
CA LEU A 54 0.37 4.71 2.48
C LEU A 54 0.34 6.25 2.41
N PRO A 55 -0.59 6.96 3.05
CA PRO A 55 -0.63 8.43 3.00
C PRO A 55 0.56 9.11 3.68
N SER A 56 1.24 8.46 4.64
CA SER A 56 2.40 9.04 5.34
C SER A 56 3.72 8.81 4.59
N LEU A 57 3.73 7.95 3.56
CA LEU A 57 4.93 7.61 2.83
C LEU A 57 5.40 8.73 1.89
N LYS A 58 6.64 9.16 2.08
CA LYS A 58 7.30 10.17 1.23
C LYS A 58 8.25 9.52 0.25
N GLN A 59 8.14 9.89 -1.03
CA GLN A 59 8.93 9.29 -2.11
C GLN A 59 10.44 9.45 -1.97
N ASP A 60 10.88 10.52 -1.34
CA ASP A 60 12.29 10.86 -1.13
C ASP A 60 12.87 10.30 0.17
N GLN A 61 12.03 9.74 1.05
CA GLN A 61 12.46 9.27 2.38
C GLN A 61 12.24 7.77 2.57
N HIS A 62 11.19 7.17 1.99
CA HIS A 62 10.78 5.80 2.30
C HIS A 62 10.86 4.87 1.07
N ALA A 63 12.03 4.81 0.43
CA ALA A 63 12.21 4.09 -0.84
C ALA A 63 11.97 2.57 -0.69
N GLU A 64 12.43 1.97 0.40
CA GLU A 64 12.34 0.54 0.70
C GLU A 64 10.89 0.13 0.98
N ALA A 65 10.18 0.89 1.83
CA ALA A 65 8.77 0.67 2.12
C ALA A 65 7.91 0.81 0.85
N LEU A 66 8.10 1.87 0.07
CA LEU A 66 7.36 2.07 -1.19
C LEU A 66 7.65 0.97 -2.21
N SER A 67 8.89 0.48 -2.31
CA SER A 67 9.24 -0.59 -3.24
C SER A 67 8.58 -1.91 -2.85
N ASN A 68 8.66 -2.30 -1.57
CA ASN A 68 8.06 -3.53 -1.07
C ASN A 68 6.53 -3.51 -1.16
N LEU A 69 5.90 -2.38 -0.81
CA LEU A 69 4.46 -2.21 -0.98
C LEU A 69 4.04 -2.27 -2.44
N LEU A 70 4.81 -1.70 -3.36
CA LEU A 70 4.47 -1.77 -4.77
C LEU A 70 4.49 -3.22 -5.28
N ILE A 71 5.44 -4.03 -4.83
CA ILE A 71 5.52 -5.46 -5.17
C ILE A 71 4.32 -6.20 -4.58
N LEU A 72 4.04 -6.01 -3.29
CA LEU A 72 2.94 -6.67 -2.59
C LEU A 72 1.57 -6.28 -3.16
N MET A 73 1.34 -5.00 -3.48
CA MET A 73 0.07 -4.54 -4.04
C MET A 73 -0.15 -5.02 -5.48
N LYS A 74 0.92 -5.27 -6.24
CA LYS A 74 0.82 -5.86 -7.59
C LYS A 74 0.44 -7.33 -7.57
N SER A 75 0.71 -8.07 -6.49
CA SER A 75 0.32 -9.49 -6.41
C SER A 75 -1.15 -9.69 -6.05
N VAL A 76 -1.90 -8.61 -5.73
CA VAL A 76 -3.33 -8.67 -5.40
C VAL A 76 -4.19 -7.93 -6.42
N SER A 77 -5.46 -8.33 -6.52
CA SER A 77 -6.47 -7.62 -7.31
C SER A 77 -6.84 -6.28 -6.65
N PRO A 78 -7.16 -5.23 -7.43
CA PRO A 78 -7.60 -3.96 -6.87
C PRO A 78 -8.91 -4.10 -6.10
N SER A 79 -9.03 -3.38 -4.99
CA SER A 79 -10.26 -3.24 -4.20
C SER A 79 -10.47 -1.78 -3.81
N MET A 80 -11.67 -1.42 -3.34
CA MET A 80 -11.93 -0.04 -2.89
C MET A 80 -11.03 0.37 -1.71
N ASP A 81 -10.74 -0.58 -0.82
CA ASP A 81 -9.91 -0.35 0.36
C ASP A 81 -8.45 -0.06 -0.02
N LEU A 82 -7.99 -0.55 -1.17
CA LEU A 82 -6.66 -0.23 -1.70
C LEU A 82 -6.67 1.01 -2.59
N VAL A 83 -7.68 1.16 -3.44
CA VAL A 83 -7.75 2.23 -4.44
C VAL A 83 -7.91 3.60 -3.78
N ILE A 84 -8.74 3.74 -2.73
CA ILE A 84 -8.95 5.02 -2.05
C ILE A 84 -7.64 5.58 -1.48
N PRO A 85 -6.86 4.82 -0.70
CA PRO A 85 -5.64 5.32 -0.08
C PRO A 85 -4.56 5.63 -1.12
N VAL A 86 -4.43 4.80 -2.16
CA VAL A 86 -3.51 5.07 -3.30
C VAL A 86 -3.84 6.38 -4.02
N LEU A 87 -5.13 6.67 -4.22
CA LEU A 87 -5.59 7.94 -4.81
C LEU A 87 -5.46 9.14 -3.85
N SER A 88 -5.35 8.88 -2.55
CA SER A 88 -5.24 9.90 -1.50
C SER A 88 -3.78 10.24 -1.15
N MET A 89 -2.81 9.52 -1.72
CA MET A 89 -1.39 9.81 -1.52
C MET A 89 -1.03 11.19 -2.07
N GLU A 90 -0.23 11.94 -1.32
CA GLU A 90 0.18 13.28 -1.71
C GLU A 90 0.97 13.27 -3.03
N CYS A 91 0.69 14.26 -3.87
CA CYS A 91 1.44 14.52 -5.09
C CYS A 91 2.56 15.51 -4.77
N SER A 92 3.79 15.20 -5.19
CA SER A 92 4.91 16.12 -5.04
C SER A 92 4.68 17.38 -5.87
N GLU A 93 4.96 18.56 -5.32
CA GLU A 93 4.94 19.81 -6.11
C GLU A 93 5.96 19.82 -7.24
N LYS A 94 7.05 19.04 -7.09
CA LYS A 94 8.17 19.00 -8.04
C LYS A 94 7.91 18.12 -9.26
N ARG A 95 6.95 17.20 -9.19
CA ARG A 95 6.61 16.27 -10.29
C ARG A 95 5.11 16.01 -10.31
N PRO A 96 4.46 16.09 -11.49
CA PRO A 96 3.03 15.84 -11.58
C PRO A 96 2.72 14.39 -11.17
N GLY A 97 1.89 14.26 -10.14
CA GLY A 97 1.38 12.99 -9.64
C GLY A 97 2.37 12.20 -8.77
N ASN A 98 1.82 11.36 -7.91
CA ASN A 98 2.58 10.42 -7.11
C ASN A 98 3.04 9.23 -7.99
N GLN A 99 4.35 9.04 -8.18
CA GLN A 99 4.90 7.97 -9.03
C GLN A 99 4.54 6.56 -8.56
N PHE A 100 4.36 6.35 -7.25
CA PHE A 100 3.91 5.06 -6.72
C PHE A 100 2.47 4.80 -7.19
N SER A 101 1.56 5.76 -6.96
CA SER A 101 0.16 5.64 -7.39
C SER A 101 0.05 5.44 -8.90
N ILE A 102 0.79 6.23 -9.69
CA ILE A 102 0.82 6.09 -11.17
C ILE A 102 1.27 4.69 -11.58
N SER A 103 2.35 4.17 -10.96
CA SER A 103 2.92 2.88 -11.33
C SER A 103 1.97 1.73 -11.00
N LEU A 104 1.33 1.77 -9.82
CA LEU A 104 0.38 0.75 -9.40
C LEU A 104 -0.91 0.80 -10.22
N LEU A 105 -1.49 1.99 -10.41
CA LEU A 105 -2.70 2.16 -11.22
C LEU A 105 -2.47 1.75 -12.68
N ARG A 106 -1.28 2.05 -13.24
CA ARG A 106 -0.93 1.58 -14.60
C ARG A 106 -0.90 0.06 -14.67
N TYR A 107 -0.30 -0.60 -13.68
CA TYR A 107 -0.25 -2.06 -13.64
C TYR A 107 -1.66 -2.66 -13.54
N TRP A 108 -2.48 -2.20 -12.59
CA TRP A 108 -3.86 -2.68 -12.48
C TRP A 108 -4.72 -2.34 -13.69
N ALA A 109 -4.46 -1.23 -14.41
CA ALA A 109 -5.15 -0.93 -15.65
C ALA A 109 -4.82 -1.93 -16.77
N GLN A 110 -3.67 -2.60 -16.71
CA GLN A 110 -3.26 -3.63 -17.68
C GLN A 110 -3.80 -5.00 -17.29
N GLU A 111 -3.65 -5.39 -16.02
CA GLU A 111 -4.04 -6.72 -15.53
C GLU A 111 -5.53 -6.83 -15.16
N TYR A 112 -6.11 -5.76 -14.62
CA TYR A 112 -7.49 -5.70 -14.11
C TYR A 112 -8.29 -4.50 -14.68
N PRO A 113 -8.35 -4.30 -16.02
CA PRO A 113 -8.88 -3.08 -16.64
C PRO A 113 -10.34 -2.81 -16.27
N ARG A 114 -11.18 -3.84 -16.23
CA ARG A 114 -12.61 -3.71 -15.92
C ARG A 114 -12.85 -3.38 -14.46
N ASP A 115 -12.19 -4.11 -13.56
CA ASP A 115 -12.35 -3.95 -12.12
C ASP A 115 -11.85 -2.56 -11.69
N LEU A 116 -10.67 -2.16 -12.16
CA LEU A 116 -10.13 -0.83 -11.86
C LEU A 116 -11.04 0.29 -12.39
N ALA A 117 -11.53 0.19 -13.64
CA ALA A 117 -12.43 1.18 -14.21
C ALA A 117 -13.73 1.30 -13.41
N GLN A 118 -14.29 0.17 -12.97
CA GLN A 118 -15.48 0.15 -12.12
C GLN A 118 -15.22 0.83 -10.78
N LEU A 119 -14.12 0.49 -10.09
CA LEU A 119 -13.76 1.06 -8.79
C LEU A 119 -13.55 2.58 -8.87
N ILE A 120 -12.80 3.05 -9.87
CA ILE A 120 -12.58 4.49 -10.10
C ILE A 120 -13.91 5.18 -10.44
N GLY A 121 -14.73 4.58 -11.31
CA GLY A 121 -16.05 5.13 -11.66
C GLY A 121 -16.97 5.29 -10.45
N GLN A 122 -17.05 4.26 -9.61
CA GLN A 122 -17.80 4.30 -8.35
C GLN A 122 -17.32 5.41 -7.43
N GLN A 123 -16.00 5.56 -7.27
CA GLN A 123 -15.41 6.59 -6.41
C GLN A 123 -15.69 8.00 -6.93
N LEU A 124 -15.59 8.23 -8.25
CA LEU A 124 -15.91 9.51 -8.88
C LEU A 124 -17.40 9.87 -8.74
N CYS A 125 -18.31 8.92 -8.97
CA CYS A 125 -19.74 9.12 -8.78
C CYS A 125 -20.07 9.48 -7.32
N LYS A 126 -19.45 8.81 -6.35
CA LYS A 126 -19.59 9.10 -4.93
C LYS A 126 -19.18 10.54 -4.62
N GLN A 127 -18.00 10.97 -5.08
CA GLN A 127 -17.49 12.34 -4.89
C GLN A 127 -18.42 13.39 -5.53
N ALA A 128 -18.85 13.18 -6.78
CA ALA A 128 -19.73 14.10 -7.48
C ALA A 128 -21.10 14.28 -6.80
N SER A 129 -21.66 13.20 -6.24
CA SER A 129 -22.91 13.25 -5.49
C SER A 129 -22.79 13.97 -4.14
N ALA A 130 -21.64 13.84 -3.47
CA ALA A 130 -21.35 14.52 -2.21
C ALA A 130 -21.22 16.04 -2.41
N SER A 131 -20.58 16.49 -3.50
CA SER A 131 -20.47 17.91 -3.84
C SER A 131 -21.82 18.57 -4.16
N LYS A 132 -22.78 17.82 -4.72
CA LYS A 132 -24.14 18.34 -4.99
C LYS A 132 -25.00 18.56 -3.75
N LYS A 133 -24.75 17.82 -2.65
CA LYS A 133 -25.49 17.98 -1.38
C LYS A 133 -24.98 19.11 -0.49
N ARG A 134 -23.82 19.69 -0.83
CA ARG A 134 -23.17 20.79 -0.09
C ARG A 134 -23.46 22.19 -0.67
N LYS A 135 -24.24 22.26 -1.75
CA LYS A 135 -24.81 23.48 -2.33
C LYS A 135 -26.29 23.55 -2.01
#